data_AF-A0A2E3KHQ6-F1
#
_entry.id   AF-A0A2E3KHQ6-F1
#
_cell.length_a   1.000
_cell.length_b   1.000
_cell.length_c   1.000
_cell.angle_alpha   90.00
_cell.angle_beta   90.00
_cell.angle_gamma   90.00
#
_symmetry.space_group_name_H-M   'P 1'
#
loop_
_entity.id
_entity.type
_entity.pdbx_description
1 polymer ?
#
loop_
_entity_poly.entity_id
_entity_poly.type
_entity_poly.pdbx_seq_one_letter_code
_entity_poly.pdbx_strand_id
1 'polypeptide(L)'
;MAGETTEHLELKKLAVEWLRRLGCTAVATEVRCPISRWRVDVAGWFEGDTGQVNGTGPLFDVRESERGIARGRTVIIECKQARSDFLRDDANQKRLLQTRDHLEKRRREIEEQRVKPNEPHLRRSGSALFPELETWDFAASRIDSYRRVLREIKNIERKLHGETKFELLTRYRLADHLYLFTPSGLIRRPELPRGFGLIEASGMRLRHPMPIDPEAPLPISERFSAECLHSEEKHRVRLLRNIAISASREAHPRSR
;
A
#
# COMPACT_ATOMS: atom_id res chain seq x y z
N MET A 1 5.65 1.02 -19.65
CA MET A 1 4.72 1.26 -18.53
C MET A 1 4.13 -0.09 -18.20
N ALA A 2 4.55 -0.72 -17.10
CA ALA A 2 3.96 -2.01 -16.73
C ALA A 2 2.59 -1.72 -16.14
N GLY A 3 1.53 -1.93 -16.94
CA GLY A 3 0.19 -2.05 -16.40
C GLY A 3 0.15 -3.20 -15.40
N GLU A 4 -0.83 -3.16 -14.51
CA GLU A 4 -1.07 -4.27 -13.58
C GLU A 4 -1.28 -5.56 -14.38
N THR A 5 -0.51 -6.59 -14.04
CA THR A 5 -0.57 -7.88 -14.75
C THR A 5 -1.78 -8.68 -14.29
N THR A 6 -2.21 -9.62 -15.13
CA THR A 6 -3.27 -10.58 -14.79
C THR A 6 -2.97 -11.35 -13.50
N GLU A 7 -1.71 -11.77 -13.31
CA GLU A 7 -1.27 -12.51 -12.12
C GLU A 7 -1.37 -11.65 -10.84
N HIS A 8 -1.00 -10.37 -10.92
CA HIS A 8 -1.11 -9.44 -9.79
C HIS A 8 -2.56 -9.13 -9.43
N LEU A 9 -3.42 -8.95 -10.44
CA LEU A 9 -4.85 -8.80 -10.24
C LEU A 9 -5.46 -10.04 -9.58
N GLU A 10 -5.03 -11.24 -9.97
CA GLU A 10 -5.51 -12.48 -9.37
C GLU A 10 -5.03 -12.65 -7.92
N LEU A 11 -3.79 -12.26 -7.60
CA LEU A 11 -3.33 -12.21 -6.21
C LEU A 11 -4.21 -11.31 -5.34
N LYS A 12 -4.55 -10.11 -5.82
CA LYS A 12 -5.46 -9.19 -5.10
C LYS A 12 -6.85 -9.78 -4.92
N LYS A 13 -7.41 -10.41 -5.95
CA LYS A 13 -8.71 -11.08 -5.87
C LYS A 13 -8.71 -12.18 -4.80
N LEU A 14 -7.70 -13.04 -4.82
CA LEU A 14 -7.53 -14.10 -3.82
C LEU A 14 -7.34 -13.51 -2.40
N ALA A 15 -6.59 -12.42 -2.26
CA ALA A 15 -6.40 -11.74 -0.98
C ALA A 15 -7.70 -11.13 -0.43
N VAL A 16 -8.48 -10.46 -1.27
CA VAL A 16 -9.79 -9.92 -0.89
C VAL A 16 -10.72 -11.05 -0.44
N GLU A 17 -10.77 -12.13 -1.21
CA GLU A 17 -11.63 -13.26 -0.89
C GLU A 17 -11.18 -13.98 0.39
N TRP A 18 -9.88 -14.16 0.59
CA TRP A 18 -9.31 -14.70 1.82
C TRP A 18 -9.76 -13.88 3.03
N LEU A 19 -9.68 -12.55 2.95
CA LEU A 19 -10.16 -11.67 4.02
C LEU A 19 -11.67 -11.82 4.25
N ARG A 20 -12.49 -11.88 3.20
CA ARG A 20 -13.93 -12.07 3.35
C ARG A 20 -14.27 -13.37 4.06
N ARG A 21 -13.63 -14.48 3.68
CA ARG A 21 -13.84 -15.79 4.32
C ARG A 21 -13.35 -15.84 5.76
N LEU A 22 -12.39 -14.99 6.13
CA LEU A 22 -12.00 -14.80 7.53
C LEU A 22 -13.01 -13.99 8.36
N GLY A 23 -14.06 -13.43 7.75
CA GLY A 23 -15.03 -12.58 8.43
C GLY A 23 -14.67 -11.09 8.43
N CYS A 24 -13.86 -10.63 7.46
CA CYS A 24 -13.49 -9.23 7.35
C CYS A 24 -14.73 -8.36 7.07
N THR A 25 -15.02 -7.42 7.98
CA THR A 25 -16.19 -6.55 7.94
C THR A 25 -16.10 -5.51 6.82
N ALA A 26 -14.90 -5.00 6.55
CA ALA A 26 -14.67 -4.08 5.44
C ALA A 26 -13.33 -4.38 4.77
N VAL A 27 -13.34 -4.51 3.45
CA VAL A 27 -12.15 -4.80 2.63
C VAL A 27 -12.16 -3.92 1.39
N ALA A 28 -10.99 -3.47 0.96
CA ALA A 28 -10.83 -2.71 -0.27
C ALA A 28 -9.44 -2.93 -0.89
N THR A 29 -9.33 -2.66 -2.19
CA THR A 29 -8.05 -2.67 -2.90
C THR A 29 -7.49 -1.24 -3.05
N GLU A 30 -6.20 -1.12 -3.33
CA GLU A 30 -5.55 0.16 -3.63
C GLU A 30 -5.75 1.22 -2.52
N VAL A 31 -5.70 0.76 -1.27
CA VAL A 31 -6.03 1.57 -0.09
C VAL A 31 -4.86 2.48 0.25
N ARG A 32 -5.13 3.77 0.45
CA ARG A 32 -4.08 4.72 0.82
C ARG A 32 -3.50 4.39 2.20
N CYS A 33 -2.17 4.37 2.30
CA CYS A 33 -1.46 4.17 3.57
C CYS A 33 -1.74 5.32 4.57
N PRO A 34 -1.83 5.05 5.89
CA PRO A 34 -2.15 6.07 6.90
C PRO A 34 -1.17 7.25 6.94
N ILE A 35 0.13 7.00 6.80
CA ILE A 35 1.20 7.99 7.02
C ILE A 35 1.86 8.50 5.74
N SER A 36 1.44 8.02 4.57
CA SER A 36 2.09 8.35 3.29
C SER A 36 1.09 8.56 2.15
N ARG A 37 1.61 8.86 0.95
CA ARG A 37 0.80 8.98 -0.27
C ARG A 37 0.69 7.67 -1.05
N TRP A 38 1.48 6.65 -0.71
CA TRP A 38 1.47 5.37 -1.41
C TRP A 38 0.25 4.52 -0.99
N ARG A 39 -0.10 3.54 -1.83
CA ARG A 39 -1.23 2.62 -1.62
C ARG A 39 -0.76 1.21 -1.27
N VAL A 40 -1.47 0.57 -0.35
CA VAL A 40 -1.36 -0.87 -0.14
C VAL A 40 -2.24 -1.60 -1.15
N ASP A 41 -1.86 -2.82 -1.48
CA ASP A 41 -2.59 -3.60 -2.49
C ASP A 41 -4.00 -3.97 -2.01
N VAL A 42 -4.11 -4.47 -0.77
CA VAL A 42 -5.39 -4.77 -0.11
C VAL A 42 -5.30 -4.40 1.37
N ALA A 43 -6.39 -3.90 1.94
CA ALA A 43 -6.51 -3.72 3.38
C ALA A 43 -7.89 -4.15 3.89
N GLY A 44 -7.93 -4.64 5.12
CA GLY A 44 -9.13 -5.14 5.78
C GLY A 44 -9.31 -4.61 7.20
N TRP A 45 -10.57 -4.56 7.63
CA TRP A 45 -11.02 -4.26 8.99
C TRP A 45 -11.87 -5.40 9.54
N PHE A 46 -11.61 -5.77 10.78
CA PHE A 46 -12.39 -6.75 11.53
C PHE A 46 -12.97 -6.08 12.77
N GLU A 47 -14.29 -6.14 12.93
CA GLU A 47 -14.97 -5.61 14.11
C GLU A 47 -15.03 -6.63 15.26
N GLY A 48 -15.12 -7.92 14.93
CA GLY A 48 -15.22 -9.02 15.89
C GLY A 48 -14.22 -10.15 15.64
N ASP A 49 -14.61 -11.37 16.02
CA ASP A 49 -13.80 -12.58 15.90
C ASP A 49 -13.52 -12.94 14.43
N THR A 50 -12.40 -13.63 14.21
CA THR A 50 -12.02 -14.12 12.89
C THR A 50 -12.32 -15.59 12.75
N GLY A 51 -12.89 -15.97 11.61
CA GLY A 51 -13.07 -17.35 11.21
C GLY A 51 -11.76 -18.03 10.80
N GLN A 52 -11.89 -19.23 10.24
CA GLN A 52 -10.78 -19.99 9.65
C GLN A 52 -11.01 -20.10 8.15
N VAL A 53 -9.94 -20.04 7.35
CA VAL A 53 -9.98 -20.40 5.93
C VAL A 53 -9.42 -21.80 5.76
N ASN A 54 -10.14 -22.65 5.02
CA ASN A 54 -9.76 -24.05 4.73
C ASN A 54 -9.61 -24.97 5.97
N GLY A 55 -10.20 -24.63 7.13
CA GLY A 55 -10.33 -25.56 8.28
C GLY A 55 -9.09 -25.72 9.19
N THR A 56 -8.13 -24.79 9.14
CA THR A 56 -7.01 -24.70 10.10
C THR A 56 -7.05 -23.34 10.81
N GLY A 57 -6.77 -23.24 12.11
CA GLY A 57 -6.98 -22.01 12.88
C GLY A 57 -5.87 -21.56 13.83
N PRO A 58 -6.10 -20.45 14.55
CA PRO A 58 -6.73 -19.20 14.07
C PRO A 58 -5.61 -18.23 13.62
N LEU A 59 -5.92 -17.01 13.17
CA LEU A 59 -4.84 -16.01 13.02
C LEU A 59 -4.89 -14.88 14.03
N PHE A 60 -6.05 -14.36 14.40
CA PHE A 60 -6.11 -13.26 15.37
C PHE A 60 -6.68 -13.74 16.69
N ASP A 61 -5.79 -14.03 17.63
CA ASP A 61 -6.17 -14.29 19.02
C ASP A 61 -7.01 -13.12 19.56
N VAL A 62 -8.13 -13.47 20.18
CA VAL A 62 -8.98 -12.53 20.89
C VAL A 62 -8.30 -12.24 22.22
N ARG A 63 -7.61 -11.10 22.33
CA ARG A 63 -7.42 -10.53 23.66
C ARG A 63 -8.69 -9.79 23.99
N GLU A 64 -9.44 -10.32 24.97
CA GLU A 64 -10.44 -9.56 25.71
C GLU A 64 -9.80 -8.20 26.06
N SER A 65 -10.42 -7.11 25.61
CA SER A 65 -10.06 -5.83 26.18
C SER A 65 -10.45 -5.87 27.65
N GLU A 66 -9.60 -5.38 28.54
CA GLU A 66 -9.83 -5.32 30.00
C GLU A 66 -11.11 -4.53 30.40
N ARG A 67 -11.95 -4.11 29.43
CA ARG A 67 -13.23 -3.41 29.61
C ARG A 67 -14.26 -3.72 28.52
N GLY A 68 -14.43 -4.99 28.11
CA GLY A 68 -15.67 -5.47 27.48
C GLY A 68 -16.09 -4.87 26.13
N ILE A 69 -15.22 -4.16 25.41
CA ILE A 69 -15.48 -3.68 24.04
C ILE A 69 -14.41 -4.26 23.13
N ALA A 70 -14.81 -5.13 22.19
CA ALA A 70 -13.90 -5.68 21.18
C ALA A 70 -13.25 -4.53 20.39
N ARG A 71 -11.92 -4.42 20.44
CA ARG A 71 -11.19 -3.42 19.66
C ARG A 71 -11.04 -3.95 18.26
N GLY A 72 -11.63 -3.27 17.28
CA GLY A 72 -11.50 -3.68 15.89
C GLY A 72 -10.03 -3.68 15.42
N ARG A 73 -9.73 -4.61 14.50
CA ARG A 73 -8.37 -4.95 14.05
C ARG A 73 -8.20 -4.63 12.58
N THR A 74 -7.00 -4.21 12.20
CA THR A 74 -6.65 -3.94 10.80
C THR A 74 -5.65 -4.94 10.24
N VAL A 75 -5.78 -5.22 8.95
CA VAL A 75 -4.81 -5.98 8.19
C VAL A 75 -4.40 -5.24 6.92
N ILE A 76 -3.13 -5.33 6.57
CA ILE A 76 -2.59 -4.87 5.29
C ILE A 76 -1.98 -6.06 4.56
N ILE A 77 -2.29 -6.18 3.28
CA ILE A 77 -1.75 -7.21 2.40
C ILE A 77 -1.04 -6.55 1.23
N GLU A 78 0.16 -7.05 0.94
CA GLU A 78 0.97 -6.69 -0.20
C GLU A 78 1.13 -7.86 -1.15
N CYS A 79 0.78 -7.67 -2.42
CA CYS A 79 0.88 -8.69 -3.46
C CYS A 79 2.20 -8.52 -4.22
N LYS A 80 2.93 -9.62 -4.43
CA LYS A 80 4.18 -9.63 -5.20
C LYS A 80 4.20 -10.83 -6.13
N GLN A 81 4.37 -10.59 -7.42
CA GLN A 81 4.42 -11.65 -8.43
C GLN A 81 5.85 -12.09 -8.76
N ALA A 82 6.84 -11.22 -8.58
CA ALA A 82 8.22 -11.48 -8.99
C ALA A 82 9.23 -11.15 -7.89
N ARG A 83 10.33 -11.92 -7.84
CA ARG A 83 11.42 -11.71 -6.87
C ARG A 83 12.13 -10.36 -7.03
N SER A 84 12.14 -9.82 -8.25
CA SER A 84 12.69 -8.49 -8.54
C SER A 84 11.98 -7.37 -7.78
N ASP A 85 10.74 -7.61 -7.32
CA ASP A 85 9.96 -6.64 -6.55
C ASP A 85 10.35 -6.63 -5.06
N PHE A 86 11.15 -7.61 -4.63
CA PHE A 86 11.45 -7.87 -3.23
C PHE A 86 12.85 -7.43 -2.77
N LEU A 87 13.87 -7.51 -3.65
CA LEU A 87 15.28 -7.39 -3.25
C LEU A 87 15.84 -5.96 -3.38
N ARG A 88 16.42 -5.44 -2.28
CA ARG A 88 17.58 -4.53 -2.18
C ARG A 88 18.14 -4.48 -0.73
N ASP A 89 18.79 -3.40 -0.30
CA ASP A 89 19.81 -3.38 0.76
C ASP A 89 19.60 -2.15 1.67
N ASP A 90 19.56 -2.33 3.00
CA ASP A 90 19.27 -1.29 4.02
C ASP A 90 20.20 -0.05 3.91
N ALA A 91 21.46 -0.25 3.50
CA ALA A 91 22.42 0.83 3.30
C ALA A 91 22.03 1.74 2.11
N ASN A 92 21.40 1.16 1.08
CA ASN A 92 20.92 1.87 -0.09
C ASN A 92 19.68 2.71 0.24
N GLN A 93 18.84 2.24 1.17
CA GLN A 93 17.63 2.94 1.59
C GLN A 93 17.90 4.31 2.22
N LYS A 94 18.81 4.40 3.21
CA LYS A 94 19.16 5.69 3.84
C LYS A 94 19.67 6.69 2.80
N ARG A 95 20.50 6.22 1.87
CA ARG A 95 21.03 7.03 0.77
C ARG A 95 19.94 7.51 -0.17
N LEU A 96 18.98 6.65 -0.53
CA LEU A 96 17.85 7.01 -1.39
C LEU A 96 16.93 8.05 -0.71
N LEU A 97 16.67 7.92 0.59
CA LEU A 97 15.89 8.91 1.35
C LEU A 97 16.57 10.28 1.38
N GLN A 98 17.88 10.32 1.68
CA GLN A 98 18.67 11.55 1.64
C GLN A 98 18.68 12.18 0.24
N THR A 99 18.81 11.36 -0.80
CA THR A 99 18.82 11.85 -2.18
C THR A 99 17.45 12.42 -2.57
N ARG A 100 16.34 11.79 -2.16
CA ARG A 100 14.98 12.34 -2.35
C ARG A 100 14.87 13.72 -1.70
N ASP A 101 15.30 13.88 -0.45
CA ASP A 101 15.17 15.15 0.27
C ASP A 101 15.99 16.27 -0.38
N HIS A 102 17.17 15.94 -0.89
CA HIS A 102 17.97 16.87 -1.67
C HIS A 102 17.27 17.30 -2.97
N LEU A 103 16.69 16.35 -3.72
CA LEU A 103 15.96 16.67 -4.94
C LEU A 103 14.68 17.46 -4.68
N GLU A 104 13.97 17.19 -3.59
CA GLU A 104 12.79 17.95 -3.16
C GLU A 104 13.15 19.41 -2.82
N LYS A 105 14.28 19.62 -2.14
CA LYS A 105 14.81 20.98 -1.91
C LYS A 105 15.14 21.67 -3.23
N ARG A 106 15.84 20.98 -4.12
CA ARG A 106 16.19 21.50 -5.45
C ARG A 106 14.96 21.81 -6.31
N ARG A 107 13.90 20.99 -6.21
CA ARG A 107 12.62 21.21 -6.90
C ARG A 107 12.03 22.56 -6.47
N ARG A 108 11.95 22.82 -5.17
CA ARG A 108 11.43 24.08 -4.61
C ARG A 108 12.28 25.28 -5.00
N GLU A 109 13.60 25.14 -4.98
CA GLU A 109 14.51 26.20 -5.45
C GLU A 109 14.24 26.58 -6.91
N ILE A 110 14.06 25.58 -7.79
CA ILE A 110 13.78 25.84 -9.21
C ILE A 110 12.37 26.44 -9.39
N GLU A 111 11.37 25.97 -8.63
CA GLU A 111 10.01 26.55 -8.62
C GLU A 111 10.07 28.06 -8.34
N GLU A 112 10.73 28.45 -7.25
CA GLU A 112 10.81 29.86 -6.83
C GLU A 112 11.72 30.72 -7.71
N GLN A 113 12.92 30.24 -8.03
CA GLN A 113 13.96 31.06 -8.66
C GLN A 113 13.92 31.03 -10.18
N ARG A 114 13.23 30.05 -10.79
CA ARG A 114 13.22 29.88 -12.25
C ARG A 114 11.82 29.77 -12.82
N VAL A 115 10.96 28.90 -12.29
CA VAL A 115 9.61 28.71 -12.86
C VAL A 115 8.78 29.96 -12.68
N LYS A 116 8.66 30.48 -11.44
CA LYS A 116 7.87 31.69 -11.19
C LYS A 116 8.30 32.92 -12.02
N PRO A 117 9.61 33.25 -12.13
CA PRO A 117 10.04 34.41 -12.91
C PRO A 117 9.93 34.22 -14.44
N ASN A 118 10.19 33.02 -14.97
CA ASN A 118 10.27 32.80 -16.42
C ASN A 118 8.98 32.28 -17.05
N GLU A 119 8.09 31.66 -16.27
CA GLU A 119 6.82 31.10 -16.75
C GLU A 119 5.61 31.65 -15.95
N PRO A 120 5.42 32.98 -15.89
CA PRO A 120 4.37 33.59 -15.07
C PRO A 120 2.95 33.21 -15.52
N HIS A 121 2.78 32.77 -16.77
CA HIS A 121 1.52 32.26 -17.30
C HIS A 121 1.02 30.98 -16.60
N LEU A 122 1.88 30.30 -15.82
CA LEU A 122 1.50 29.13 -15.00
C LEU A 122 0.81 29.53 -13.70
N ARG A 123 0.82 30.82 -13.35
CA ARG A 123 0.12 31.36 -12.20
C ARG A 123 -1.39 31.32 -12.44
N ARG A 124 -2.13 30.64 -11.57
CA ARG A 124 -3.59 30.61 -11.62
C ARG A 124 -4.13 31.86 -10.94
N SER A 125 -4.20 32.96 -11.69
CA SER A 125 -4.71 34.23 -11.18
C SER A 125 -6.17 34.16 -10.77
N GLY A 126 -6.51 34.85 -9.68
CA GLY A 126 -7.87 34.86 -9.09
C GLY A 126 -8.13 33.77 -8.05
N SER A 127 -7.13 32.96 -7.68
CA SER A 127 -7.31 31.93 -6.64
C SER A 127 -7.20 32.45 -5.20
N ALA A 128 -6.72 33.69 -5.00
CA ALA A 128 -6.57 34.31 -3.68
C ALA A 128 -6.53 35.84 -3.75
N LEU A 129 -6.89 36.50 -2.64
CA LEU A 129 -6.85 37.97 -2.46
C LEU A 129 -5.42 38.54 -2.34
N PHE A 130 -4.44 37.70 -2.03
CA PHE A 130 -3.03 38.08 -1.84
C PHE A 130 -2.14 37.34 -2.85
N PRO A 131 -1.22 38.02 -3.56
CA PRO A 131 -0.34 37.40 -4.57
C PRO A 131 0.50 36.23 -4.04
N GLU A 132 0.83 36.23 -2.75
CA GLU A 132 1.65 35.19 -2.11
C GLU A 132 0.87 33.88 -1.89
N LEU A 133 -0.46 33.95 -1.96
CA LEU A 133 -1.38 32.81 -1.81
C LEU A 133 -1.90 32.29 -3.17
N GLU A 134 -1.43 32.84 -4.29
CA GLU A 134 -1.81 32.37 -5.62
C GLU A 134 -1.23 30.97 -5.88
N THR A 135 -2.06 30.13 -6.51
CA THR A 135 -1.68 28.76 -6.86
C THR A 135 -0.98 28.71 -8.20
N TRP A 136 0.02 27.82 -8.34
CA TRP A 136 0.84 27.69 -9.54
C TRP A 136 0.69 26.30 -10.15
N ASP A 137 0.55 26.22 -11.48
CA ASP A 137 0.54 24.97 -12.23
C ASP A 137 1.95 24.55 -12.65
N PHE A 138 2.77 24.17 -11.68
CA PHE A 138 4.14 23.75 -11.94
C PHE A 138 4.23 22.52 -12.85
N ALA A 139 3.18 21.69 -12.92
CA ALA A 139 3.17 20.49 -13.76
C ALA A 139 3.25 20.83 -15.27
N ALA A 140 2.78 22.00 -15.67
CA ALA A 140 2.85 22.47 -17.06
C ALA A 140 4.19 23.14 -17.44
N SER A 141 5.11 23.32 -16.48
CA SER A 141 6.41 23.95 -16.72
C SER A 141 7.22 23.27 -17.83
N ARG A 142 7.87 24.08 -18.68
CA ARG A 142 8.74 23.64 -19.79
C ARG A 142 10.22 23.63 -19.46
N ILE A 143 10.62 24.12 -18.29
CA ILE A 143 12.03 24.20 -17.88
C ILE A 143 12.63 22.78 -17.77
N ASP A 144 13.63 22.50 -18.60
CA ASP A 144 14.24 21.16 -18.69
C ASP A 144 14.90 20.69 -17.39
N SER A 145 15.58 21.60 -16.69
CA SER A 145 16.18 21.29 -15.38
C SER A 145 15.13 20.93 -14.35
N TYR A 146 13.96 21.58 -14.39
CA TYR A 146 12.83 21.26 -13.50
C TYR A 146 12.25 19.87 -13.82
N ARG A 147 11.99 19.60 -15.10
CA ARG A 147 11.49 18.30 -15.58
C ARG A 147 12.46 17.16 -15.30
N ARG A 148 13.77 17.41 -15.34
CA ARG A 148 14.80 16.42 -14.96
C ARG A 148 14.69 16.08 -13.46
N VAL A 149 14.62 17.08 -12.58
CA VAL A 149 14.45 16.86 -11.14
C VAL A 149 13.16 16.07 -10.84
N LEU A 150 12.04 16.41 -11.47
CA LEU A 150 10.79 15.65 -11.29
C LEU A 150 10.92 14.18 -11.71
N ARG A 151 11.61 13.89 -12.82
CA ARG A 151 11.88 12.52 -13.26
C ARG A 151 12.77 11.77 -12.28
N GLU A 152 13.81 12.43 -11.75
CA GLU A 152 14.72 11.83 -10.77
C GLU A 152 14.01 11.53 -9.45
N ILE A 153 13.18 12.45 -8.94
CA ILE A 153 12.33 12.22 -7.76
C ILE A 153 11.45 10.98 -8.00
N LYS A 154 10.72 10.92 -9.12
CA LYS A 154 9.89 9.77 -9.48
C LYS A 154 10.70 8.46 -9.56
N ASN A 155 11.95 8.52 -10.02
CA ASN A 155 12.82 7.35 -10.09
C ASN A 155 13.27 6.88 -8.70
N ILE A 156 13.62 7.81 -7.81
CA ILE A 156 14.03 7.50 -6.45
C ILE A 156 12.85 7.00 -5.63
N GLU A 157 11.68 7.62 -5.75
CA GLU A 157 10.44 7.15 -5.12
C GLU A 157 10.16 5.70 -5.54
N ARG A 158 10.22 5.39 -6.84
CA ARG A 158 10.10 3.99 -7.32
C ARG A 158 11.12 3.04 -6.70
N LYS A 159 12.36 3.48 -6.50
CA LYS A 159 13.42 2.66 -5.87
C LYS A 159 13.22 2.49 -4.37
N LEU A 160 12.64 3.47 -3.69
CA LEU A 160 12.32 3.42 -2.26
C LEU A 160 11.11 2.49 -1.99
N HIS A 161 10.15 2.40 -2.91
CA HIS A 161 8.84 1.79 -2.65
C HIS A 161 8.81 0.27 -2.36
N GLY A 162 9.85 -0.51 -2.66
CA GLY A 162 9.88 -1.96 -2.39
C GLY A 162 10.15 -2.28 -0.91
N GLU A 163 11.31 -1.84 -0.40
CA GLU A 163 11.81 -2.26 0.92
C GLU A 163 11.41 -1.30 2.04
N THR A 164 11.43 0.01 1.79
CA THR A 164 11.03 1.00 2.82
C THR A 164 9.59 0.78 3.21
N LYS A 165 8.74 0.33 2.28
CA LYS A 165 7.33 0.14 2.55
C LYS A 165 7.09 -0.93 3.60
N PHE A 166 7.80 -2.06 3.53
CA PHE A 166 7.68 -3.13 4.52
C PHE A 166 8.26 -2.70 5.87
N GLU A 167 9.44 -2.05 5.89
CA GLU A 167 10.00 -1.52 7.14
C GLU A 167 9.06 -0.49 7.77
N LEU A 168 8.53 0.45 6.99
CA LEU A 168 7.61 1.48 7.48
C LEU A 168 6.30 0.88 8.03
N LEU A 169 5.75 -0.14 7.36
CA LEU A 169 4.56 -0.84 7.82
C LEU A 169 4.76 -1.46 9.21
N THR A 170 5.88 -2.18 9.40
CA THR A 170 6.21 -2.80 10.69
C THR A 170 6.61 -1.77 11.74
N ARG A 171 7.56 -0.88 11.42
CA ARG A 171 8.14 0.11 12.33
C ARG A 171 7.10 1.06 12.91
N TYR A 172 6.16 1.52 12.08
CA TYR A 172 5.09 2.42 12.52
C TYR A 172 3.80 1.69 12.90
N ARG A 173 3.80 0.34 12.89
CA ARG A 173 2.66 -0.50 13.29
C ARG A 173 1.39 -0.02 12.61
N LEU A 174 1.43 0.07 11.29
CA LEU A 174 0.37 0.72 10.49
C LEU A 174 -0.91 -0.12 10.38
N ALA A 175 -0.79 -1.41 10.63
CA ALA A 175 -1.91 -2.32 10.83
C ALA A 175 -1.57 -3.31 11.94
N ASP A 176 -2.59 -3.97 12.51
CA ASP A 176 -2.38 -5.00 13.52
C ASP A 176 -1.70 -6.23 12.91
N HIS A 177 -2.00 -6.54 11.65
CA HIS A 177 -1.39 -7.67 10.94
C HIS A 177 -0.96 -7.30 9.52
N LEU A 178 0.16 -7.87 9.09
CA LEU A 178 0.78 -7.61 7.78
C LEU A 178 1.00 -8.93 7.04
N TYR A 179 0.59 -9.01 5.78
CA TYR A 179 0.78 -10.21 4.94
C TYR A 179 1.42 -9.89 3.59
N LEU A 180 2.21 -10.85 3.11
CA LEU A 180 2.58 -10.96 1.71
C LEU A 180 1.76 -12.04 1.03
N PHE A 181 1.22 -11.71 -0.15
CA PHE A 181 0.60 -12.67 -1.06
C PHE A 181 1.50 -12.85 -2.29
N THR A 182 1.95 -14.08 -2.52
CA THR A 182 2.88 -14.37 -3.62
C THR A 182 2.54 -15.68 -4.33
N PRO A 183 3.05 -15.92 -5.55
CA PRO A 183 3.15 -17.28 -6.08
C PRO A 183 3.89 -18.21 -5.12
N SER A 184 3.52 -19.49 -5.12
CA SER A 184 4.21 -20.53 -4.35
C SER A 184 5.72 -20.57 -4.62
N GLY A 185 6.53 -20.58 -3.55
CA GLY A 185 7.97 -20.66 -3.61
C GLY A 185 8.68 -19.34 -3.97
N LEU A 186 7.96 -18.22 -4.09
CA LEU A 186 8.58 -16.94 -4.48
C LEU A 186 9.55 -16.41 -3.41
N ILE A 187 9.14 -16.45 -2.13
CA ILE A 187 9.85 -15.87 -1.00
C ILE A 187 10.27 -16.97 -0.03
N ARG A 188 11.55 -16.96 0.38
CA ARG A 188 12.06 -17.88 1.41
C ARG A 188 11.87 -17.27 2.81
N ARG A 189 11.82 -18.12 3.85
CA ARG A 189 11.63 -17.65 5.24
C ARG A 189 12.60 -16.53 5.70
N PRO A 190 13.91 -16.56 5.37
CA PRO A 190 14.84 -15.49 5.75
C PRO A 190 14.62 -14.18 4.98
N GLU A 191 13.96 -14.25 3.83
CA GLU A 191 13.64 -13.09 3.01
C GLU A 191 12.38 -12.40 3.54
N LEU A 192 11.43 -13.12 4.14
CA LEU A 192 10.18 -12.57 4.68
C LEU A 192 10.44 -11.41 5.67
N PRO A 193 9.88 -10.20 5.44
CA PRO A 193 10.08 -9.07 6.34
C PRO A 193 9.57 -9.38 7.75
N ARG A 194 10.26 -8.83 8.76
CA ARG A 194 9.87 -9.05 10.16
C ARG A 194 8.44 -8.56 10.42
N GLY A 195 7.66 -9.38 11.13
CA GLY A 195 6.27 -9.13 11.48
C GLY A 195 5.26 -9.52 10.40
N PHE A 196 5.71 -9.83 9.18
CA PHE A 196 4.81 -10.26 8.11
C PHE A 196 4.52 -11.76 8.18
N GLY A 197 3.28 -12.12 7.84
CA GLY A 197 2.89 -13.45 7.41
C GLY A 197 3.07 -13.62 5.90
N LEU A 198 3.02 -14.87 5.44
CA LEU A 198 3.17 -15.25 4.03
C LEU A 198 2.04 -16.18 3.62
N ILE A 199 1.34 -15.79 2.56
CA ILE A 199 0.35 -16.60 1.87
C ILE A 199 0.79 -16.83 0.44
N GLU A 200 0.80 -18.10 0.06
CA GLU A 200 1.21 -18.54 -1.27
C GLU A 200 0.00 -18.98 -2.09
N ALA A 201 -0.17 -18.42 -3.27
CA ALA A 201 -1.15 -18.85 -4.26
C ALA A 201 -0.51 -19.79 -5.28
N SER A 202 -1.28 -20.78 -5.73
CA SER A 202 -0.85 -21.70 -6.79
C SER A 202 -0.47 -20.93 -8.06
N GLY A 203 0.76 -21.14 -8.57
CA GLY A 203 1.20 -20.50 -9.80
C GLY A 203 0.35 -20.85 -11.03
N MET A 204 -0.26 -22.04 -11.05
CA MET A 204 -1.22 -22.42 -12.11
C MET A 204 -2.47 -21.55 -12.04
N ARG A 205 -3.00 -21.32 -10.84
CA ARG A 205 -4.16 -20.45 -10.62
C ARG A 205 -3.88 -19.01 -11.05
N LEU A 206 -2.68 -18.49 -10.76
CA LEU A 206 -2.32 -17.12 -11.13
C LEU A 206 -2.20 -16.94 -12.65
N ARG A 207 -1.65 -17.93 -13.37
CA ARG A 207 -1.55 -17.91 -14.84
C ARG A 207 -2.88 -18.13 -15.54
N HIS A 208 -3.78 -18.89 -14.91
CA HIS A 208 -5.11 -19.20 -15.43
C HIS A 208 -6.20 -18.87 -14.39
N PRO A 209 -6.56 -17.57 -14.25
CA PRO A 209 -7.64 -17.15 -13.38
C PRO A 209 -8.96 -17.81 -13.75
N MET A 210 -9.67 -18.31 -12.75
CA MET A 210 -11.01 -18.87 -12.91
C MET A 210 -11.96 -18.19 -11.91
N PRO A 211 -13.29 -18.30 -12.04
CA PRO A 211 -14.20 -17.87 -10.98
C PRO A 211 -13.82 -18.51 -9.63
N ILE A 212 -14.09 -17.78 -8.54
CA ILE A 212 -13.94 -18.32 -7.19
C ILE A 212 -15.26 -18.99 -6.84
N ASP A 213 -15.21 -20.28 -6.53
CA ASP A 213 -16.34 -21.02 -5.97
C ASP A 213 -16.44 -20.70 -4.47
N PRO A 214 -17.57 -20.15 -3.98
CA PRO A 214 -17.77 -19.82 -2.57
C PRO A 214 -17.56 -21.00 -1.60
N GLU A 215 -17.89 -22.22 -2.03
CA GLU A 215 -17.88 -23.40 -1.17
C GLU A 215 -16.56 -24.19 -1.26
N ALA A 216 -15.80 -24.03 -2.35
CA ALA A 216 -14.53 -24.73 -2.53
C ALA A 216 -13.38 -24.06 -1.75
N PRO A 217 -12.38 -24.80 -1.27
CA PRO A 217 -11.18 -24.23 -0.65
C PRO A 217 -10.47 -23.23 -1.57
N LEU A 218 -9.95 -22.14 -1.00
CA LEU A 218 -9.15 -21.20 -1.78
C LEU A 218 -7.83 -21.86 -2.21
N PRO A 219 -7.35 -21.61 -3.45
CA PRO A 219 -6.11 -22.18 -3.99
C PRO A 219 -4.87 -21.44 -3.46
N ILE A 220 -4.83 -21.25 -2.15
CA ILE A 220 -3.80 -20.56 -1.39
C ILE A 220 -3.39 -21.40 -0.19
N SER A 221 -2.19 -21.14 0.34
CA SER A 221 -1.70 -21.76 1.56
C SER A 221 -0.99 -20.72 2.41
N GLU A 222 -1.39 -20.60 3.66
CA GLU A 222 -0.63 -19.84 4.65
C GLU A 222 0.64 -20.61 5.00
N ARG A 223 1.80 -20.03 4.72
CA ARG A 223 3.10 -20.61 5.05
C ARG A 223 3.61 -20.14 6.39
N PHE A 224 3.38 -18.86 6.68
CA PHE A 224 3.81 -18.24 7.93
C PHE A 224 2.71 -17.28 8.41
N SER A 225 2.37 -17.40 9.68
CA SER A 225 1.43 -16.50 10.34
C SER A 225 2.06 -15.15 10.64
N ALA A 226 1.26 -14.08 10.50
CA ALA A 226 1.70 -12.73 10.83
C ALA A 226 1.76 -12.51 12.36
N GLU A 227 2.74 -11.74 12.81
CA GLU A 227 2.78 -11.27 14.19
C GLU A 227 1.67 -10.24 14.43
N CYS A 228 1.09 -10.19 15.63
CA CYS A 228 0.21 -9.11 16.03
C CYS A 228 1.04 -7.89 16.43
N LEU A 229 1.09 -6.88 15.56
CA LEU A 229 1.84 -5.66 15.82
C LEU A 229 1.13 -4.72 16.77
N HIS A 230 -0.14 -4.94 17.13
CA HIS A 230 -1.01 -3.99 17.87
C HIS A 230 -0.85 -2.54 17.40
N SER A 231 -1.47 -2.22 16.26
CA SER A 231 -1.44 -0.89 15.65
C SER A 231 -1.81 0.20 16.65
N GLU A 232 -1.28 1.41 16.45
CA GLU A 232 -1.78 2.57 17.19
C GLU A 232 -3.22 2.88 16.77
N GLU A 233 -4.02 3.39 17.70
CA GLU A 233 -5.43 3.72 17.45
C GLU A 233 -5.62 4.73 16.32
N LYS A 234 -4.76 5.76 16.28
CA LYS A 234 -4.76 6.76 15.19
C LYS A 234 -4.56 6.12 13.81
N HIS A 235 -3.74 5.07 13.72
CA HIS A 235 -3.49 4.36 12.46
C HIS A 235 -4.66 3.45 12.10
N ARG A 236 -5.25 2.74 13.08
CA ARG A 236 -6.47 1.94 12.88
C ARG A 236 -7.62 2.77 12.31
N VAL A 237 -7.95 3.87 12.99
CA VAL A 237 -9.04 4.78 12.57
C VAL A 237 -8.76 5.36 11.18
N ARG A 238 -7.52 5.77 10.93
CA ARG A 238 -7.13 6.33 9.63
C ARG A 238 -7.21 5.29 8.51
N LEU A 239 -6.77 4.06 8.78
CA LEU A 239 -6.81 2.97 7.81
C LEU A 239 -8.25 2.53 7.52
N LEU A 240 -9.09 2.37 8.54
CA LEU A 240 -10.52 2.10 8.39
C LEU A 240 -11.19 3.14 7.50
N ARG A 241 -10.94 4.44 7.76
CA ARG A 241 -11.44 5.53 6.89
C ARG A 241 -10.97 5.38 5.46
N ASN A 242 -9.70 5.02 5.24
CA ASN A 242 -9.15 4.85 3.90
C ASN A 242 -9.71 3.62 3.18
N ILE A 243 -9.99 2.53 3.91
CA ILE A 243 -10.69 1.33 3.41
C ILE A 243 -12.08 1.74 2.94
N ALA A 244 -12.85 2.41 3.80
CA ALA A 244 -14.21 2.87 3.47
C ALA A 244 -14.23 3.76 2.23
N ILE A 245 -13.33 4.76 2.13
CA ILE A 245 -13.22 5.62 0.95
C ILE A 245 -12.94 4.81 -0.33
N SER A 246 -12.08 3.79 -0.24
CA SER A 246 -11.69 2.99 -1.41
C SER A 246 -12.81 2.05 -1.83
N ALA A 247 -13.44 1.36 -0.87
CA ALA A 247 -14.62 0.52 -1.11
C ALA A 247 -15.79 1.32 -1.72
N SER A 248 -16.08 2.52 -1.23
CA SER A 248 -17.14 3.36 -1.80
C SER A 248 -16.88 3.78 -3.24
N ARG A 249 -15.60 4.00 -3.61
CA ARG A 249 -15.21 4.31 -5.00
C ARG A 249 -15.32 3.11 -5.93
N GLU A 250 -15.00 1.92 -5.45
CA GLU A 250 -15.19 0.68 -6.19
C GLU A 250 -16.68 0.40 -6.44
N ALA A 251 -17.54 0.69 -5.46
CA ALA A 251 -19.00 0.55 -5.59
C ALA A 251 -19.64 1.61 -6.52
N HIS A 252 -19.07 2.81 -6.59
CA HIS A 252 -19.56 3.91 -7.43
C HIS A 252 -18.45 4.42 -8.36
N PRO A 253 -18.07 3.65 -9.39
CA PRO A 253 -17.10 4.10 -10.36
C PRO A 253 -17.66 5.36 -11.04
N ARG A 254 -16.97 6.49 -10.92
CA ARG A 254 -17.37 7.70 -11.65
C ARG A 254 -17.41 7.36 -13.14
N SER A 255 -18.60 7.43 -13.73
CA SER A 255 -18.77 7.41 -15.19
C SER A 255 -17.89 8.51 -15.76
N ARG A 256 -16.89 8.12 -16.55
CA ARG A 256 -16.08 9.05 -17.34
C ARG A 256 -16.85 9.49 -18.56
#